data_AF-A0A9E6R4S3-F1
#
_entry.id   AF-A0A9E6R4S3-F1
#
_cell.length_a   1.000
_cell.length_b   1.000
_cell.length_c   1.000
_cell.angle_alpha   90.00
_cell.angle_beta   90.00
_cell.angle_gamma   90.00
#
_symmetry.space_group_name_H-M   'P 1'
#
loop_
_entity.id
_entity.type
_entity.pdbx_description
1 polymer ?
#
loop_
_entity_poly.entity_id
_entity_poly.type
_entity_poly.pdbx_seq_one_letter_code
_entity_poly.pdbx_strand_id
1 'polypeptide(L)'
;MTGSAALIAVAAAILLMGVTVSSAVRAEQSCAALIKAGARVIDTYVMDFGPDDKLYVYILRTRSGATEKCTSQRPLRTQGR
;
A
#
# COMPACT_ATOMS: atom_id res chain seq x y z
N MET A 1 33.77 -46.80 39.62
CA MET A 1 34.30 -45.49 39.20
C MET A 1 33.33 -44.95 38.15
N THR A 2 32.27 -44.22 38.53
CA THR A 2 32.22 -42.74 38.62
C THR A 2 32.89 -42.08 37.40
N GLY A 3 32.22 -41.29 36.57
CA GLY A 3 30.92 -40.69 36.80
C GLY A 3 30.37 -39.89 35.62
N SER A 4 29.14 -39.47 35.85
CA SER A 4 28.38 -38.45 35.13
C SER A 4 29.10 -37.10 35.17
N ALA A 5 29.19 -36.43 34.03
CA ALA A 5 29.28 -34.98 33.91
C ALA A 5 28.84 -34.65 32.47
N ALA A 6 27.66 -34.05 32.29
CA ALA A 6 27.50 -32.59 32.15
C ALA A 6 27.73 -32.17 30.67
N LEU A 7 26.95 -31.31 30.02
CA LEU A 7 25.71 -30.58 30.25
C LEU A 7 25.62 -29.64 29.01
N ILE A 8 24.42 -29.16 28.70
CA ILE A 8 24.14 -27.83 28.08
C ILE A 8 24.28 -27.69 26.55
N ALA A 9 23.09 -27.69 25.94
CA ALA A 9 22.52 -26.65 25.07
C ALA A 9 23.22 -26.27 23.76
N VAL A 10 22.46 -26.36 22.66
CA VAL A 10 22.06 -25.16 21.90
C VAL A 10 20.63 -25.36 21.41
N ALA A 11 19.68 -24.71 22.07
CA ALA A 11 18.36 -24.48 21.53
C ALA A 11 18.49 -23.51 20.35
N ALA A 12 18.29 -24.00 19.12
CA ALA A 12 18.14 -23.16 17.94
C ALA A 12 16.82 -23.54 17.23
N ALA A 13 15.70 -23.39 17.92
CA ALA A 13 14.39 -23.35 17.28
C ALA A 13 14.21 -21.93 16.72
N ILE A 14 14.63 -21.80 15.48
CA ILE A 14 14.55 -20.62 14.64
C ILE A 14 13.13 -20.05 14.69
N LEU A 15 13.03 -18.78 15.11
CA LEU A 15 11.85 -17.95 14.98
C LEU A 15 11.37 -17.94 13.53
N LEU A 16 10.36 -18.74 13.22
CA LEU A 16 9.50 -18.54 12.05
C LEU A 16 8.59 -17.33 12.31
N MET A 17 9.19 -16.14 12.38
CA MET A 17 8.48 -14.88 12.08
C MET A 17 8.29 -14.82 10.57
N GLY A 18 7.42 -15.71 10.08
CA GLY A 18 6.99 -15.78 8.69
C GLY A 18 6.06 -14.61 8.39
N VAL A 19 6.63 -13.56 7.81
CA VAL A 19 6.09 -12.74 6.73
C VAL A 19 4.55 -12.73 6.62
N THR A 20 3.92 -11.73 7.21
CA THR A 20 2.92 -10.96 6.48
C THR A 20 3.21 -9.48 6.71
N VAL A 21 4.12 -8.93 5.89
CA VAL A 21 4.18 -7.49 5.72
C VAL A 21 2.85 -7.13 5.05
N SER A 22 1.84 -6.85 5.88
CA SER A 22 0.53 -6.39 5.47
C SER A 22 0.78 -5.21 4.54
N SER A 23 0.53 -5.44 3.25
CA SER A 23 0.71 -4.49 2.17
C SER A 23 -0.38 -3.41 2.23
N ALA A 24 -0.62 -2.86 3.41
CA ALA A 24 -1.75 -1.99 3.73
C ALA A 24 -1.44 -0.51 3.46
N VAL A 25 -0.22 -0.16 3.07
CA VAL A 25 0.17 1.22 2.81
C VAL A 25 1.05 1.28 1.56
N ARG A 26 0.45 1.04 0.38
CA ARG A 26 0.92 1.71 -0.84
C ARG A 26 0.29 3.11 -0.94
N ALA A 27 0.34 3.86 0.16
CA ALA A 27 0.37 5.33 0.12
C ALA A 27 1.85 5.64 -0.14
N GLU A 28 2.31 6.33 -1.16
CA GLU A 28 1.78 7.53 -1.78
C GLU A 28 2.25 7.55 -3.26
N GLN A 29 1.66 6.74 -4.13
CA GLN A 29 1.77 7.11 -5.54
C GLN A 29 0.79 8.25 -5.76
N SER A 30 1.35 9.47 -5.85
CA SER A 30 0.55 10.65 -6.20
C SER A 30 -0.26 10.32 -7.45
N CYS A 31 -1.57 10.61 -7.43
CA CYS A 31 -2.43 10.29 -8.56
C CYS A 31 -1.89 10.84 -9.89
N ALA A 32 -1.19 11.98 -9.84
CA ALA A 32 -0.49 12.58 -10.97
C ALA A 32 0.58 11.65 -11.57
N ALA A 33 1.37 10.93 -10.75
CA ALA A 33 2.38 10.00 -11.23
C ALA A 33 1.74 8.81 -11.96
N LEU A 34 0.66 8.24 -11.41
CA LEU A 34 -0.07 7.14 -12.03
C LEU A 34 -0.69 7.55 -13.37
N ILE A 35 -1.32 8.73 -13.42
CA ILE A 35 -1.88 9.28 -14.66
C ILE A 35 -0.77 9.56 -15.69
N LYS A 36 0.37 10.13 -15.26
CA LYS A 36 1.53 10.36 -16.13
C LYS A 36 2.11 9.04 -16.67
N ALA A 37 2.07 7.96 -15.90
CA ALA A 37 2.43 6.62 -16.34
C ALA A 37 1.39 6.01 -17.30
N GLY A 38 0.28 6.70 -17.55
CA GLY A 38 -0.77 6.32 -18.49
C GLY A 38 -1.93 5.56 -17.86
N ALA A 39 -2.09 5.61 -16.54
CA ALA A 39 -3.32 5.15 -15.90
C ALA A 39 -4.49 6.07 -16.25
N ARG A 40 -5.68 5.50 -16.40
CA ARG A 40 -6.92 6.23 -16.71
C ARG A 40 -7.84 6.20 -15.50
N VAL A 41 -8.41 7.35 -15.14
CA VAL A 41 -9.47 7.42 -14.12
C VAL A 41 -10.72 6.73 -14.68
N ILE A 42 -11.23 5.74 -13.97
CA ILE A 42 -12.45 5.02 -14.31
C ILE A 42 -13.60 5.31 -13.34
N ASP A 43 -13.29 5.78 -12.14
CA ASP A 43 -14.27 6.21 -11.15
C ASP A 43 -13.68 7.25 -10.19
N THR A 44 -14.52 8.06 -9.55
CA THR A 44 -14.11 9.10 -8.59
C THR A 44 -15.13 9.23 -7.48
N TYR A 45 -14.66 9.11 -6.24
CA TYR A 45 -15.43 9.40 -5.03
C TYR A 45 -14.89 10.66 -4.37
N VAL A 46 -15.78 11.45 -3.77
CA VAL A 46 -15.41 12.62 -2.97
C VAL A 46 -15.95 12.41 -1.58
N MET A 47 -15.06 12.37 -0.60
CA MET A 47 -15.43 12.43 0.82
C MET A 47 -15.35 13.89 1.24
N ASP A 48 -16.49 14.46 1.61
CA ASP A 48 -16.61 15.84 2.08
C ASP A 48 -16.67 15.84 3.62
N PHE A 49 -15.66 16.44 4.24
CA PHE A 49 -15.51 16.57 5.69
C PHE A 49 -15.76 18.01 6.16
N GLY A 50 -16.08 18.93 5.24
CA GLY A 50 -16.26 20.34 5.55
C GLY A 50 -15.90 21.26 4.38
N PRO A 51 -16.15 22.58 4.52
CA PRO A 51 -15.99 23.55 3.44
C PRO A 51 -14.58 23.56 2.81
N ASP A 52 -13.55 23.27 3.61
CA ASP A 52 -12.14 23.26 3.18
C ASP A 52 -11.48 21.87 3.33
N ASP A 53 -12.25 20.83 3.67
CA ASP A 53 -11.72 19.49 3.89
C ASP A 53 -12.43 18.48 2.98
N LYS A 54 -11.80 18.20 1.84
CA LYS A 54 -12.30 17.23 0.86
C LYS A 54 -11.20 16.26 0.49
N LEU A 55 -11.53 14.98 0.52
CA LEU A 55 -10.67 13.92 0.03
C LEU A 55 -11.24 13.35 -1.26
N TYR A 56 -10.52 13.53 -2.36
CA TYR A 56 -10.83 12.93 -3.65
C TYR A 56 -10.18 11.56 -3.72
N VAL A 57 -10.96 10.52 -3.96
CA VAL A 57 -10.51 9.15 -4.14
C VAL A 57 -10.72 8.75 -5.59
N TYR A 58 -9.64 8.41 -6.28
CA TYR A 58 -9.68 8.03 -7.70
C TYR A 58 -9.46 6.53 -7.83
N ILE A 59 -10.32 5.89 -8.62
CA ILE A 59 -10.11 4.53 -9.09
C ILE A 59 -9.53 4.61 -10.49
N LEU A 60 -8.36 4.02 -10.67
CA LEU A 60 -7.55 4.08 -11.87
C LEU A 60 -7.47 2.70 -12.51
N ARG A 61 -7.49 2.64 -13.84
CA ARG A 61 -7.09 1.49 -14.63
C ARG A 61 -5.71 1.76 -15.23
N THR A 62 -4.71 0.98 -14.86
CA THR A 62 -3.34 1.12 -15.38
C THR A 62 -3.23 0.55 -16.80
N ARG A 63 -2.08 0.79 -17.46
CA ARG A 63 -1.81 0.23 -18.80
C ARG A 63 -1.78 -1.30 -18.83
N SER A 64 -1.41 -1.95 -17.73
CA SER A 64 -1.46 -3.40 -17.62
C SER A 64 -2.88 -3.95 -17.42
N GLY A 65 -3.87 -3.07 -17.32
CA GLY A 65 -5.24 -3.45 -17.02
C GLY A 65 -5.52 -3.66 -15.53
N ALA A 66 -4.55 -3.44 -14.65
CA ALA A 66 -4.75 -3.51 -13.20
C ALA A 66 -5.57 -2.32 -12.69
N THR A 67 -6.35 -2.54 -11.64
CA THR A 67 -7.08 -1.48 -10.93
C THR A 67 -6.25 -0.99 -9.75
N GLU A 68 -6.05 0.32 -9.65
CA GLU A 68 -5.36 0.96 -8.54
C GLU A 68 -6.22 2.07 -7.93
N LYS A 69 -5.98 2.36 -6.65
CA LYS A 69 -6.66 3.44 -5.91
C LYS A 69 -5.62 4.44 -5.45
N CYS A 70 -5.90 5.71 -5.66
CA CYS A 70 -5.10 6.81 -5.12
C CYS A 70 -6.01 7.91 -4.57
N THR A 71 -5.48 8.77 -3.71
CA THR A 71 -6.22 9.88 -3.11
C THR A 71 -5.52 11.22 -3.35
N SER A 72 -6.28 12.31 -3.27
CA SER A 72 -5.78 13.68 -3.37
C SER A 72 -6.65 14.63 -2.54
N GLN A 73 -6.04 15.64 -1.93
CA GLN A 73 -6.76 16.73 -1.24
C GLN A 73 -7.27 17.82 -2.21
N ARG A 74 -6.87 17.75 -3.48
CA ARG A 74 -7.30 18.68 -4.52
C ARG A 74 -7.88 17.91 -5.71
N PRO A 75 -8.86 18.46 -6.42
CA PRO A 75 -9.37 17.82 -7.64
C PRO A 75 -8.24 17.73 -8.67
N LEU A 76 -8.01 16.53 -9.20
CA LEU A 76 -7.14 16.33 -10.34
C LEU A 76 -7.77 17.05 -11.53
N ARG A 77 -7.01 17.99 -12.11
CA ARG A 77 -7.33 18.52 -13.44
C ARG A 77 -7.02 17.41 -14.43
N THR A 78 -8.03 16.60 -14.76
CA THR A 78 -7.97 15.73 -15.92
C THR A 78 -7.78 16.64 -17.13
N GLN A 79 -6.58 16.63 -17.69
CA GLN A 79 -6.30 17.36 -18.92
C GLN A 79 -7.28 16.82 -19.97
N GLY A 80 -8.13 17.71 -20.48
CA GLY A 80 -9.32 17.39 -21.27
C GLY A 80 -9.03 16.47 -22.44
N ARG A 81 -10.04 15.66 -22.77
CA ARG A 81 -10.15 15.03 -24.09
C ARG A 81 -10.34 16.10 -25.16
#